data_AF-A0A3M1U8K3-F1
#
_entry.id   AF-A0A3M1U8K3-F1
#
_cell.length_a   1.000
_cell.length_b   1.000
_cell.length_c   1.000
_cell.angle_alpha   90.00
_cell.angle_beta   90.00
_cell.angle_gamma   90.00
#
_symmetry.space_group_name_H-M   'P 1'
#
loop_
_entity.id
_entity.type
_entity.pdbx_description
1 polymer ?
#
loop_
_entity_poly.entity_id
_entity_poly.type
_entity_poly.pdbx_seq_one_letter_code
_entity_poly.pdbx_strand_id
1 'polypeptide(L)'
;MIPSLLSALAVTAPVASGQAVDPAVLEQVRQAVGYSALSDLAPGVALEGAARFLGVDLRFSFLFDHEGRFVENLDGRLSSSQGYDGKTAWSKDWHGAVRKLEMEDLDSALLFASVVTHSWLSEKSKVRPVSTKREEGRINVELRIENSPMKATLTVDPTSHLPTGYVRETPAGGERFELLAWKRYRGVLLPSEMKQTEGGVENKYTVDQIGPLPTFVRSPFEAPPPDGSRVAFDSSKPNRLETKASLTGHILVKAKVNGNQEKWFIFDSGAGITVLDKKLADSLGLPSFGELPVLGVGGLVKAPFRPLPSLEIGPVTLKNVFAVEMDLGLFGTVFGPDFGGLIGYDLLARAVVEFDHANRFMALYDPSTYKLTGGNWLPLHLGSRLPVVEAKFEGNRDLFRLDTGAPNNVTFHSPAVEKYRLLENRSTSDTMMAGVGGVVRAKAGKLEYFEVGGRRIEGPTVTFAPAGNSAFDDPYLAGNLGTAFLDRFKVVFDYPHERIAFLDNSSN
;
A
#
# COMPACT_ATOMS: atom_id res chain seq x y z
N MET A 1 -0.32 -29.11 55.70
CA MET A 1 -0.94 -29.93 54.64
C MET A 1 -0.86 -29.17 53.33
N ILE A 2 0.02 -29.64 52.45
CA ILE A 2 0.20 -29.41 51.00
C ILE A 2 0.53 -30.84 50.48
N PRO A 3 0.27 -31.29 49.23
CA PRO A 3 -0.31 -30.64 48.02
C PRO A 3 -1.42 -31.49 47.32
N SER A 4 -1.99 -30.98 46.21
CA SER A 4 -2.31 -31.68 44.93
C SER A 4 -2.96 -30.67 43.96
N LEU A 5 -2.24 -30.00 43.05
CA LEU A 5 -1.98 -30.38 41.64
C LEU A 5 -3.23 -30.81 40.85
N LEU A 6 -3.83 -29.87 40.11
CA LEU A 6 -4.52 -30.17 38.85
C LEU A 6 -4.11 -29.14 37.80
N SER A 7 -3.26 -29.60 36.90
CA SER A 7 -2.87 -28.92 35.67
C SER A 7 -4.08 -28.85 34.74
N ALA A 8 -4.63 -27.66 34.51
CA ALA A 8 -5.54 -27.43 33.39
C ALA A 8 -4.69 -27.22 32.14
N LEU A 9 -4.48 -28.29 31.38
CA LEU A 9 -4.04 -28.18 29.99
C LEU A 9 -5.05 -27.29 29.25
N ALA A 10 -4.61 -26.11 28.84
CA ALA A 10 -5.27 -25.39 27.77
C ALA A 10 -5.12 -26.27 26.51
N VAL A 11 -6.18 -26.99 26.16
CA VAL A 11 -6.32 -27.61 24.84
C VAL A 11 -6.40 -26.45 23.85
N THR A 12 -5.26 -26.08 23.29
CA THR A 12 -5.21 -25.34 22.05
C THR A 12 -6.00 -26.17 21.04
N ALA A 13 -7.14 -25.64 20.57
CA ALA A 13 -7.78 -26.19 19.39
C ALA A 13 -6.71 -26.27 18.28
N PRO A 14 -6.53 -27.41 17.62
CA PRO A 14 -5.56 -27.50 16.55
C PRO A 14 -5.99 -26.50 15.47
N VAL A 15 -5.11 -25.58 15.13
CA VAL A 15 -5.10 -24.94 13.82
C VAL A 15 -5.24 -26.09 12.83
N ALA A 16 -6.28 -26.07 11.98
CA ALA A 16 -6.45 -27.09 10.96
C ALA A 16 -5.14 -27.17 10.16
N SER A 17 -4.35 -28.20 10.44
CA SER A 17 -3.10 -28.44 9.74
C SER A 17 -3.48 -28.76 8.31
N GLY A 18 -3.19 -27.86 7.38
CA GLY A 18 -3.19 -28.23 5.96
C GLY A 18 -2.34 -29.49 5.83
N GLN A 19 -2.85 -30.49 5.09
CA GLN A 19 -2.03 -31.66 4.77
C GLN A 19 -0.76 -31.19 4.06
N ALA A 20 0.38 -31.83 4.37
CA ALA A 20 1.63 -31.56 3.66
C ALA A 20 1.40 -31.54 2.14
N VAL A 21 2.19 -30.73 1.43
CA VAL A 21 2.09 -30.61 -0.03
C VAL A 21 2.13 -31.99 -0.69
N ASP A 22 1.08 -32.33 -1.43
CA ASP A 22 1.02 -33.54 -2.27
C ASP A 22 1.88 -33.33 -3.53
N PRO A 23 3.05 -34.00 -3.65
CA PRO A 23 3.93 -33.80 -4.80
C PRO A 23 3.30 -34.21 -6.12
N ALA A 24 2.34 -35.15 -6.10
CA ALA A 24 1.64 -35.59 -7.30
C ALA A 24 0.76 -34.49 -7.88
N VAL A 25 0.13 -33.66 -7.04
CA VAL A 25 -0.63 -32.48 -7.50
C VAL A 25 0.30 -31.52 -8.24
N LEU A 26 1.45 -31.19 -7.65
CA LEU A 26 2.38 -30.25 -8.26
C LEU A 26 2.92 -30.78 -9.59
N GLU A 27 3.22 -32.08 -9.69
CA GLU A 27 3.69 -32.70 -10.92
C GLU A 27 2.61 -32.72 -12.01
N GLN A 28 1.36 -33.04 -11.66
CA GLN A 28 0.23 -32.94 -12.58
C GLN A 28 0.05 -31.52 -13.13
N VAL A 29 0.16 -30.51 -12.27
CA VAL A 29 0.11 -29.10 -12.70
C VAL A 29 1.29 -28.78 -13.63
N ARG A 30 2.53 -29.17 -13.29
CA ARG A 30 3.72 -28.96 -14.14
C ARG A 30 3.52 -29.52 -15.54
N GLN A 31 3.00 -30.74 -15.64
CA GLN A 31 2.72 -31.40 -16.91
C GLN A 31 1.62 -30.68 -17.70
N ALA A 32 0.52 -30.32 -17.04
CA ALA A 32 -0.61 -29.66 -17.67
C ALA A 32 -0.23 -28.29 -18.26
N VAL A 33 0.52 -27.48 -17.51
CA VAL A 33 0.95 -26.15 -17.97
C VAL A 33 2.18 -26.19 -18.89
N GLY A 34 2.83 -27.34 -19.04
CA GLY A 34 4.06 -27.47 -19.84
C GLY A 34 5.28 -26.81 -19.20
N TYR A 35 5.36 -26.82 -17.86
CA TYR A 35 6.34 -26.07 -17.07
C TYR A 35 7.81 -26.31 -17.49
N SER A 36 8.18 -27.54 -17.88
CA SER A 36 9.54 -27.88 -18.29
C SER A 36 10.05 -27.06 -19.49
N ALA A 37 9.14 -26.66 -20.39
CA ALA A 37 9.47 -25.86 -21.57
C ALA A 37 9.76 -24.38 -21.26
N LEU A 38 9.50 -23.89 -20.04
CA LEU A 38 9.78 -22.48 -19.66
C LEU A 38 11.27 -22.13 -19.78
N SER A 39 12.15 -23.07 -19.46
CA SER A 39 13.60 -22.87 -19.55
C SER A 39 14.09 -22.66 -21.00
N ASP A 40 13.35 -23.19 -21.99
CA ASP A 40 13.64 -23.05 -23.42
C ASP A 40 13.14 -21.71 -24.00
N LEU A 41 12.44 -20.89 -23.20
CA LEU A 41 11.90 -19.59 -23.62
C LEU A 41 12.88 -18.43 -23.47
N ALA A 42 14.18 -18.71 -23.26
CA ALA A 42 15.21 -17.67 -23.20
C ALA A 42 15.21 -16.76 -24.45
N PRO A 43 15.40 -15.43 -24.31
CA PRO A 43 15.69 -14.71 -23.08
C PRO A 43 14.45 -14.43 -22.19
N GLY A 44 13.24 -14.69 -22.68
CA GLY A 44 11.99 -14.56 -21.95
C GLY A 44 10.78 -14.46 -22.87
N VAL A 45 9.63 -14.11 -22.30
CA VAL A 45 8.33 -14.03 -22.98
C VAL A 45 7.68 -12.67 -22.78
N ALA A 46 7.01 -12.18 -23.82
CA ALA A 46 6.12 -11.03 -23.77
C ALA A 46 4.67 -11.48 -23.97
N LEU A 47 3.79 -11.08 -23.04
CA LEU A 47 2.34 -11.11 -23.19
C LEU A 47 1.87 -9.69 -23.52
N GLU A 48 1.10 -9.52 -24.59
CA GLU A 48 0.57 -8.21 -25.00
C GLU A 48 -0.93 -8.29 -25.28
N GLY A 49 -1.66 -7.25 -24.89
CA GLY A 49 -3.07 -7.12 -25.21
C GLY A 49 -3.73 -5.89 -24.59
N ALA A 50 -4.84 -6.08 -23.92
CA ALA A 50 -5.67 -5.02 -23.35
C ALA A 50 -5.97 -5.27 -21.88
N ALA A 51 -6.20 -4.20 -21.14
CA ALA A 51 -6.74 -4.28 -19.79
C ALA A 51 -7.88 -3.27 -19.61
N ARG A 52 -8.82 -3.61 -18.73
CA ARG A 52 -9.72 -2.66 -18.12
C ARG A 52 -9.39 -2.60 -16.64
N PHE A 53 -8.73 -1.53 -16.21
CA PHE A 53 -8.19 -1.37 -14.87
C PHE A 53 -8.81 -0.13 -14.22
N LEU A 54 -9.39 -0.28 -13.02
CA LEU A 54 -10.11 0.79 -12.32
C LEU A 54 -11.16 1.49 -13.21
N GLY A 55 -11.83 0.72 -14.07
CA GLY A 55 -12.83 1.23 -15.02
C GLY A 55 -12.26 1.95 -16.25
N VAL A 56 -10.95 1.94 -16.47
CA VAL A 56 -10.25 2.59 -17.58
C VAL A 56 -9.68 1.55 -18.53
N ASP A 57 -9.91 1.72 -19.84
CA ASP A 57 -9.31 0.85 -20.86
C ASP A 57 -7.86 1.27 -21.13
N LEU A 58 -6.96 0.29 -21.09
CA LEU A 58 -5.51 0.43 -21.18
C LEU A 58 -4.94 -0.66 -22.09
N ARG A 59 -3.72 -0.44 -22.60
CA ARG A 59 -2.89 -1.51 -23.15
C ARG A 59 -2.22 -2.25 -22.01
N PHE A 60 -2.15 -3.56 -22.12
CA PHE A 60 -1.48 -4.42 -21.15
C PHE A 60 -0.26 -5.06 -21.80
N SER A 61 0.86 -5.04 -21.08
CA SER A 61 1.99 -5.92 -21.37
C SER A 61 2.52 -6.56 -20.09
N PHE A 62 2.95 -7.81 -20.20
CA PHE A 62 3.62 -8.53 -19.11
C PHE A 62 4.80 -9.27 -19.68
N LEU A 63 5.99 -8.86 -19.27
CA LEU A 63 7.26 -9.44 -19.69
C LEU A 63 7.82 -10.26 -18.54
N PHE A 64 8.34 -11.45 -18.82
CA PHE A 64 9.00 -12.27 -17.79
C PHE A 64 10.05 -13.19 -18.38
N ASP A 65 10.89 -13.74 -17.51
CA ASP A 65 11.83 -14.78 -17.87
C ASP A 65 11.78 -16.00 -16.93
N HIS A 66 12.56 -17.02 -17.27
CA HIS A 66 12.64 -18.27 -16.51
C HIS A 66 13.34 -18.11 -15.14
N GLU A 67 14.01 -16.99 -14.89
CA GLU A 67 14.64 -16.67 -13.60
C GLU A 67 13.63 -16.04 -12.62
N GLY A 68 12.40 -15.75 -13.08
CA GLY A 68 11.32 -15.17 -12.28
C GLY A 68 11.36 -13.65 -12.23
N ARG A 69 12.16 -12.99 -13.10
CA ARG A 69 12.08 -11.55 -13.29
C ARG A 69 10.84 -11.22 -14.10
N PHE A 70 10.21 -10.09 -13.81
CA PHE A 70 9.05 -9.65 -14.56
C PHE A 70 8.92 -8.13 -14.59
N VAL A 71 8.16 -7.65 -15.58
CA VAL A 71 7.61 -6.30 -15.57
C VAL A 71 6.21 -6.34 -16.17
N GLU A 72 5.27 -5.72 -15.46
CA GLU A 72 3.92 -5.44 -15.91
C GLU A 72 3.85 -3.96 -16.32
N ASN A 73 3.25 -3.67 -17.47
CA ASN A 73 2.91 -2.32 -17.87
C ASN A 73 1.43 -2.23 -18.23
N LEU A 74 0.81 -1.18 -17.72
CA LEU A 74 -0.48 -0.68 -18.15
C LEU A 74 -0.23 0.67 -18.82
N ASP A 75 -0.55 0.79 -20.11
CA ASP A 75 -0.32 2.02 -20.87
C ASP A 75 -1.65 2.66 -21.29
N GLY A 76 -1.80 3.95 -20.98
CA GLY A 76 -2.98 4.74 -21.28
C GLY A 76 -3.22 5.85 -20.26
N ARG A 77 -4.48 6.15 -19.95
CA ARG A 77 -4.81 7.30 -19.07
C ARG A 77 -4.29 7.11 -17.64
N LEU A 78 -4.29 5.90 -17.12
CA LEU A 78 -3.68 5.51 -15.84
C LEU A 78 -2.41 4.70 -16.08
N SER A 79 -1.45 5.25 -16.84
CA SER A 79 -0.24 4.52 -17.20
C SER A 79 0.58 4.15 -15.96
N SER A 80 0.88 2.88 -15.72
CA SER A 80 1.69 2.46 -14.57
C SER A 80 2.49 1.21 -14.93
N SER A 81 3.60 1.00 -14.22
CA SER A 81 4.40 -0.20 -14.38
C SER A 81 4.92 -0.70 -13.06
N GLN A 82 5.07 -2.00 -12.90
CA GLN A 82 5.72 -2.61 -11.75
C GLN A 82 6.55 -3.79 -12.19
N GLY A 83 7.62 -4.10 -11.48
CA GLY A 83 8.51 -5.19 -11.87
C GLY A 83 9.39 -5.68 -10.75
N TYR A 84 10.11 -6.75 -11.05
CA TYR A 84 11.09 -7.39 -10.18
C TYR A 84 12.32 -7.76 -11.00
N ASP A 85 13.48 -7.21 -10.62
CA ASP A 85 14.76 -7.40 -11.32
C ASP A 85 15.51 -8.67 -10.90
N GLY A 86 14.92 -9.48 -10.00
CA GLY A 86 15.56 -10.65 -9.39
C GLY A 86 16.07 -10.38 -7.97
N LYS A 87 16.13 -9.12 -7.55
CA LYS A 87 16.58 -8.67 -6.23
C LYS A 87 15.59 -7.68 -5.59
N THR A 88 15.18 -6.67 -6.34
CA THR A 88 14.35 -5.55 -5.91
C THR A 88 13.09 -5.50 -6.75
N ALA A 89 11.93 -5.38 -6.08
CA ALA A 89 10.68 -5.05 -6.76
C ALA A 89 10.45 -3.54 -6.71
N TRP A 90 9.85 -3.00 -7.76
CA TRP A 90 9.65 -1.57 -7.94
C TRP A 90 8.31 -1.28 -8.59
N SER A 91 7.83 -0.06 -8.42
CA SER A 91 6.70 0.47 -9.19
C SER A 91 6.99 1.87 -9.70
N LYS A 92 6.37 2.20 -10.82
CA LYS A 92 6.17 3.55 -11.33
C LYS A 92 4.67 3.78 -11.45
N ASP A 93 4.17 4.75 -10.71
CA ASP A 93 2.74 5.08 -10.73
C ASP A 93 2.33 5.94 -11.95
N TRP A 94 1.03 6.22 -12.05
CA TRP A 94 0.43 7.07 -13.09
C TRP A 94 0.75 8.56 -12.98
N HIS A 95 1.43 8.96 -11.92
CA HIS A 95 2.00 10.28 -11.77
C HIS A 95 3.52 10.27 -12.03
N GLY A 96 4.11 9.13 -12.39
CA GLY A 96 5.52 8.98 -12.73
C GLY A 96 6.49 8.88 -11.56
N ALA A 97 6.01 8.78 -10.32
CA ALA A 97 6.88 8.54 -9.17
C ALA A 97 7.33 7.08 -9.17
N VAL A 98 8.62 6.85 -8.91
CA VAL A 98 9.23 5.52 -8.85
C VAL A 98 9.59 5.21 -7.41
N ARG A 99 9.26 4.01 -6.93
CA ARG A 99 9.56 3.55 -5.57
C ARG A 99 9.87 2.07 -5.54
N LYS A 100 10.59 1.65 -4.50
CA LYS A 100 10.67 0.23 -4.14
C LYS A 100 9.30 -0.27 -3.66
N LEU A 101 8.98 -1.53 -3.97
CA LEU A 101 7.86 -2.24 -3.37
C LEU A 101 8.32 -2.95 -2.10
N GLU A 102 7.54 -2.80 -1.03
CA GLU A 102 7.77 -3.37 0.29
C GLU A 102 6.44 -3.85 0.88
N MET A 103 6.49 -4.70 1.92
CA MET A 103 5.31 -5.20 2.62
C MET A 103 4.27 -5.79 1.65
N GLU A 104 2.99 -5.46 1.81
CA GLU A 104 1.91 -5.98 0.97
C GLU A 104 2.11 -5.69 -0.52
N ASP A 105 2.67 -4.54 -0.88
CA ASP A 105 2.88 -4.18 -2.29
C ASP A 105 3.86 -5.16 -2.96
N LEU A 106 4.94 -5.51 -2.27
CA LEU A 106 5.93 -6.48 -2.75
C LEU A 106 5.29 -7.86 -2.91
N ASP A 107 4.59 -8.31 -1.87
CA ASP A 107 4.04 -9.66 -1.83
C ASP A 107 2.92 -9.85 -2.86
N SER A 108 2.08 -8.83 -3.06
CA SER A 108 1.03 -8.83 -4.07
C SER A 108 1.62 -8.95 -5.48
N ALA A 109 2.67 -8.17 -5.78
CA ALA A 109 3.35 -8.22 -7.08
C ALA A 109 4.00 -9.59 -7.32
N LEU A 110 4.68 -10.16 -6.31
CA LEU A 110 5.29 -11.49 -6.39
C LEU A 110 4.25 -12.59 -6.55
N LEU A 111 3.15 -12.55 -5.78
CA LEU A 111 2.07 -13.53 -5.86
C LEU A 111 1.44 -13.54 -7.26
N PHE A 112 1.02 -12.38 -7.75
CA PHE A 112 0.44 -12.22 -9.09
C PHE A 112 1.38 -12.76 -10.17
N ALA A 113 2.63 -12.26 -10.20
CA ALA A 113 3.61 -12.68 -11.19
C ALA A 113 3.90 -14.18 -11.11
N SER A 114 3.98 -14.74 -9.90
CA SER A 114 4.28 -16.15 -9.73
C SER A 114 3.20 -17.04 -10.34
N VAL A 115 1.92 -16.69 -10.14
CA VAL A 115 0.78 -17.46 -10.66
C VAL A 115 0.67 -17.31 -12.18
N VAL A 116 0.87 -16.10 -12.72
CA VAL A 116 0.83 -15.85 -14.18
C VAL A 116 1.94 -16.59 -14.92
N THR A 117 3.13 -16.67 -14.33
CA THR A 117 4.33 -17.23 -14.97
C THR A 117 4.60 -18.69 -14.60
N HIS A 118 3.75 -19.29 -13.75
CA HIS A 118 3.96 -20.58 -13.10
C HIS A 118 5.22 -20.68 -12.22
N SER A 119 5.89 -19.56 -11.92
CA SER A 119 7.14 -19.60 -11.15
C SER A 119 6.96 -20.09 -9.72
N TRP A 120 5.73 -20.09 -9.17
CA TRP A 120 5.40 -20.73 -7.89
C TRP A 120 5.69 -22.26 -7.84
N LEU A 121 5.87 -22.90 -9.00
CA LEU A 121 6.31 -24.31 -9.12
C LEU A 121 7.84 -24.49 -8.99
N SER A 122 8.60 -23.38 -9.01
CA SER A 122 10.06 -23.33 -8.89
C SER A 122 10.50 -23.38 -7.44
N GLU A 123 11.54 -24.15 -7.15
CA GLU A 123 12.21 -24.13 -5.84
C GLU A 123 12.91 -22.79 -5.54
N LYS A 124 13.25 -22.03 -6.58
CA LYS A 124 13.89 -20.70 -6.44
C LYS A 124 12.89 -19.58 -6.15
N SER A 125 11.59 -19.86 -6.27
CA SER A 125 10.56 -18.86 -6.04
C SER A 125 10.47 -18.46 -4.56
N LYS A 126 10.19 -17.18 -4.34
CA LYS A 126 9.78 -16.63 -3.03
C LYS A 126 8.35 -17.00 -2.68
N VAL A 127 7.53 -17.37 -3.65
CA VAL A 127 6.15 -17.84 -3.48
C VAL A 127 6.15 -19.36 -3.58
N ARG A 128 5.79 -20.05 -2.50
CA ARG A 128 5.89 -21.52 -2.40
C ARG A 128 4.59 -22.16 -1.95
N PRO A 129 4.24 -23.34 -2.51
CA PRO A 129 3.18 -24.15 -1.95
C PRO A 129 3.60 -24.73 -0.59
N VAL A 130 2.72 -24.66 0.41
CA VAL A 130 2.99 -25.17 1.77
C VAL A 130 2.02 -26.25 2.21
N SER A 131 0.83 -26.31 1.61
CA SER A 131 -0.13 -27.38 1.85
C SER A 131 -1.01 -27.61 0.64
N THR A 132 -1.61 -28.81 0.56
CA THR A 132 -2.62 -29.14 -0.45
C THR A 132 -3.83 -29.76 0.22
N LYS A 133 -5.03 -29.42 -0.24
CA LYS A 133 -6.28 -29.98 0.24
C LYS A 133 -7.20 -30.31 -0.93
N ARG A 134 -7.58 -31.58 -1.05
CA ARG A 134 -8.56 -32.04 -2.04
C ARG A 134 -9.97 -31.88 -1.47
N GLU A 135 -10.84 -31.23 -2.22
CA GLU A 135 -12.25 -31.04 -1.90
C GLU A 135 -13.10 -31.45 -3.10
N GLU A 136 -14.41 -31.59 -2.92
CA GLU A 136 -15.29 -31.99 -4.02
C GLU A 136 -15.23 -30.95 -5.15
N GLY A 137 -14.78 -31.40 -6.33
CA GLY A 137 -14.65 -30.57 -7.53
C GLY A 137 -13.46 -29.60 -7.56
N ARG A 138 -12.55 -29.58 -6.58
CA ARG A 138 -11.40 -28.67 -6.58
C ARG A 138 -10.20 -29.19 -5.77
N ILE A 139 -9.00 -28.73 -6.11
CA ILE A 139 -7.79 -28.93 -5.30
C ILE A 139 -7.30 -27.55 -4.87
N ASN A 140 -7.19 -27.32 -3.57
CA ASN A 140 -6.67 -26.08 -3.02
C ASN A 140 -5.19 -26.26 -2.66
N VAL A 141 -4.35 -25.31 -3.07
CA VAL A 141 -2.94 -25.23 -2.74
C VAL A 141 -2.72 -23.94 -1.95
N GLU A 142 -2.29 -24.04 -0.70
CA GLU A 142 -1.90 -22.85 0.08
C GLU A 142 -0.54 -22.38 -0.39
N LEU A 143 -0.45 -21.12 -0.82
CA LEU A 143 0.76 -20.43 -1.18
C LEU A 143 1.20 -19.50 -0.04
N ARG A 144 2.49 -19.50 0.26
CA ARG A 144 3.14 -18.57 1.19
C ARG A 144 4.25 -17.82 0.50
N ILE A 145 4.42 -16.57 0.89
CA ILE A 145 5.51 -15.73 0.45
C ILE A 145 6.58 -15.76 1.55
N GLU A 146 7.84 -15.90 1.16
CA GLU A 146 8.97 -15.94 2.08
C GLU A 146 9.05 -14.67 2.96
N ASN A 147 9.21 -14.85 4.28
CA ASN A 147 9.30 -13.75 5.26
C ASN A 147 8.10 -12.78 5.25
N SER A 148 6.90 -13.28 4.90
CA SER A 148 5.69 -12.49 4.77
C SER A 148 4.53 -13.08 5.59
N PRO A 149 3.63 -12.24 6.14
CA PRO A 149 2.37 -12.71 6.71
C PRO A 149 1.35 -13.16 5.64
N MET A 150 1.53 -12.80 4.37
CA MET A 150 0.58 -13.10 3.30
C MET A 150 0.44 -14.60 3.08
N LYS A 151 -0.81 -15.00 2.88
CA LYS A 151 -1.21 -16.34 2.44
C LYS A 151 -2.25 -16.19 1.33
N ALA A 152 -2.18 -17.09 0.35
CA ALA A 152 -3.18 -17.19 -0.69
C ALA A 152 -3.56 -18.65 -0.89
N THR A 153 -4.80 -18.89 -1.31
CA THR A 153 -5.28 -20.21 -1.69
C THR A 153 -5.44 -20.26 -3.19
N LEU A 154 -4.53 -20.94 -3.88
CA LEU A 154 -4.62 -21.22 -5.31
C LEU A 154 -5.55 -22.42 -5.52
N THR A 155 -6.53 -22.29 -6.41
CA THR A 155 -7.40 -23.41 -6.79
C THR A 155 -6.88 -24.04 -8.09
N VAL A 156 -6.91 -25.37 -8.14
CA VAL A 156 -6.56 -26.20 -9.30
C VAL A 156 -7.77 -27.07 -9.66
N ASP A 157 -8.11 -27.11 -10.95
CA ASP A 157 -9.15 -27.98 -11.47
C ASP A 157 -8.68 -29.44 -11.47
N PRO A 158 -9.43 -30.38 -10.87
CA PRO A 158 -8.97 -31.76 -10.69
C PRO A 158 -8.92 -32.58 -11.99
N THR A 159 -9.56 -32.11 -13.07
CA THR A 159 -9.67 -32.85 -14.34
C THR A 159 -8.58 -32.43 -15.32
N SER A 160 -8.41 -31.12 -15.51
CA SER A 160 -7.43 -30.52 -16.41
C SER A 160 -6.07 -30.29 -15.74
N HIS A 161 -6.03 -30.29 -14.41
CA HIS A 161 -4.87 -29.92 -13.58
C HIS A 161 -4.37 -28.48 -13.82
N LEU A 162 -5.19 -27.63 -14.42
CA LEU A 162 -4.87 -26.22 -14.61
C LEU A 162 -5.24 -25.42 -13.35
N PRO A 163 -4.42 -24.46 -12.93
CA PRO A 163 -4.81 -23.51 -11.89
C PRO A 163 -5.98 -22.66 -12.40
N THR A 164 -6.95 -22.34 -11.57
CA THR A 164 -8.09 -21.49 -11.95
C THR A 164 -8.01 -20.08 -11.37
N GLY A 165 -7.02 -19.84 -10.49
CA GLY A 165 -6.82 -18.56 -9.83
C GLY A 165 -6.58 -18.73 -8.32
N TYR A 166 -6.45 -17.61 -7.61
CA TYR A 166 -6.26 -17.60 -6.16
C TYR A 166 -7.25 -16.69 -5.44
N VAL A 167 -7.41 -16.92 -4.15
CA VAL A 167 -8.06 -16.00 -3.22
C VAL A 167 -7.11 -15.68 -2.06
N ARG A 168 -7.17 -14.45 -1.56
CA ARG A 168 -6.51 -14.07 -0.30
C ARG A 168 -7.39 -13.12 0.50
N GLU A 169 -7.17 -13.10 1.81
CA GLU A 169 -7.77 -12.10 2.68
C GLU A 169 -7.05 -10.77 2.52
N THR A 170 -7.81 -9.68 2.49
CA THR A 170 -7.30 -8.32 2.50
C THR A 170 -8.16 -7.48 3.46
N PRO A 171 -7.64 -6.37 4.01
CA PRO A 171 -8.44 -5.46 4.82
C PRO A 171 -9.71 -4.94 4.11
N ALA A 172 -9.77 -5.00 2.78
CA ALA A 172 -10.91 -4.60 1.95
C ALA A 172 -12.00 -5.69 1.77
N GLY A 173 -11.89 -6.83 2.47
CA GLY A 173 -12.84 -7.94 2.36
C GLY A 173 -12.42 -9.06 1.39
N GLY A 174 -11.13 -9.09 1.03
CA GLY A 174 -10.53 -10.15 0.23
C GLY A 174 -10.32 -9.79 -1.24
N GLU A 175 -9.33 -10.46 -1.83
CA GLU A 175 -9.00 -10.41 -3.25
C GLU A 175 -9.29 -11.78 -3.87
N ARG A 176 -9.88 -11.76 -5.07
CA ARG A 176 -10.00 -12.92 -5.95
C ARG A 176 -9.32 -12.64 -7.27
N PHE A 177 -8.39 -13.49 -7.66
CA PHE A 177 -7.78 -13.51 -8.98
C PHE A 177 -8.19 -14.77 -9.72
N GLU A 178 -8.63 -14.65 -10.97
CA GLU A 178 -9.17 -15.73 -11.79
C GLU A 178 -8.42 -15.84 -13.12
N LEU A 179 -8.05 -17.07 -13.49
CA LEU A 179 -7.47 -17.43 -14.77
C LEU A 179 -8.57 -18.06 -15.63
N LEU A 180 -9.06 -17.32 -16.61
CA LEU A 180 -10.30 -17.63 -17.33
C LEU A 180 -10.06 -18.35 -18.66
N ALA A 181 -8.94 -18.07 -19.32
CA ALA A 181 -8.58 -18.69 -20.59
C ALA A 181 -7.07 -18.87 -20.73
N TRP A 182 -6.67 -19.73 -21.66
CA TRP A 182 -5.28 -20.14 -21.87
C TRP A 182 -4.87 -20.09 -23.34
N LYS A 183 -3.62 -19.71 -23.61
CA LYS A 183 -2.98 -19.83 -24.92
C LYS A 183 -1.69 -20.63 -24.80
N ARG A 184 -1.43 -21.49 -25.79
CA ARG A 184 -0.17 -22.27 -25.85
C ARG A 184 0.89 -21.48 -26.62
N TYR A 185 2.07 -21.37 -26.04
CA TYR A 185 3.24 -20.77 -26.67
C TYR A 185 4.48 -21.64 -26.43
N ARG A 186 5.05 -22.17 -27.51
CA ARG A 186 6.27 -23.00 -27.51
C ARG A 186 6.29 -24.08 -26.41
N GLY A 187 5.16 -24.77 -26.22
CA GLY A 187 5.02 -25.87 -25.25
C GLY A 187 4.36 -25.48 -23.92
N VAL A 188 4.40 -24.21 -23.54
CA VAL A 188 3.84 -23.70 -22.27
C VAL A 188 2.42 -23.18 -22.46
N LEU A 189 1.51 -23.45 -21.53
CA LEU A 189 0.21 -22.76 -21.44
C LEU A 189 0.35 -21.51 -20.57
N LEU A 190 0.00 -20.36 -21.12
CA LEU A 190 0.01 -19.08 -20.43
C LEU A 190 -1.41 -18.50 -20.39
N PRO A 191 -1.80 -17.81 -19.32
CA PRO A 191 -3.14 -17.25 -19.22
C PRO A 191 -3.36 -16.17 -20.27
N SER A 192 -4.53 -16.20 -20.91
CA SER A 192 -4.91 -15.24 -21.94
C SER A 192 -6.11 -14.39 -21.60
N GLU A 193 -6.89 -14.78 -20.60
CA GLU A 193 -7.92 -13.95 -19.99
C GLU A 193 -7.79 -14.08 -18.47
N MET A 194 -7.68 -12.95 -17.80
CA MET A 194 -7.51 -12.88 -16.35
C MET A 194 -8.45 -11.83 -15.79
N LYS A 195 -8.90 -12.05 -14.56
CA LYS A 195 -9.80 -11.13 -13.86
C LYS A 195 -9.42 -11.05 -12.39
N GLN A 196 -9.36 -9.84 -11.87
CA GLN A 196 -9.08 -9.57 -10.46
C GLN A 196 -10.26 -8.79 -9.89
N THR A 197 -10.76 -9.23 -8.73
CA THR A 197 -11.83 -8.56 -8.01
C THR A 197 -11.38 -8.29 -6.59
N GLU A 198 -11.40 -7.02 -6.19
CA GLU A 198 -11.13 -6.58 -4.84
C GLU A 198 -11.98 -5.35 -4.54
N GLY A 199 -12.58 -5.30 -3.34
CA GLY A 199 -13.36 -4.14 -2.93
C GLY A 199 -14.52 -3.78 -3.88
N GLY A 200 -15.11 -4.79 -4.53
CA GLY A 200 -16.16 -4.59 -5.53
C GLY A 200 -15.71 -3.89 -6.82
N VAL A 201 -14.41 -3.70 -7.03
CA VAL A 201 -13.81 -3.25 -8.30
C VAL A 201 -13.28 -4.46 -9.04
N GLU A 202 -13.53 -4.50 -10.33
CA GLU A 202 -13.15 -5.59 -11.23
C GLU A 202 -12.12 -5.06 -12.24
N ASN A 203 -10.94 -5.66 -12.26
CA ASN A 203 -9.91 -5.45 -13.28
C ASN A 203 -9.91 -6.66 -14.22
N LYS A 204 -9.80 -6.42 -15.53
CA LYS A 204 -9.71 -7.47 -16.56
C LYS A 204 -8.46 -7.29 -17.39
N TYR A 205 -7.87 -8.40 -17.78
CA TYR A 205 -6.69 -8.45 -18.65
C TYR A 205 -6.92 -9.50 -19.73
N THR A 206 -6.69 -9.12 -20.98
CA THR A 206 -6.76 -10.00 -22.15
C THR A 206 -5.43 -9.96 -22.87
N VAL A 207 -4.88 -11.14 -23.16
CA VAL A 207 -3.64 -11.30 -23.92
C VAL A 207 -3.99 -11.69 -25.34
N ASP A 208 -3.73 -10.79 -26.27
CA ASP A 208 -3.95 -10.99 -27.70
C ASP A 208 -2.78 -11.73 -28.32
N GLN A 209 -1.55 -11.36 -27.94
CA GLN A 209 -0.32 -11.86 -28.52
C GLN A 209 0.63 -12.38 -27.43
N ILE A 210 1.30 -13.49 -27.76
CA ILE A 210 2.39 -14.06 -26.95
C ILE A 210 3.59 -14.22 -27.88
N GLY A 211 4.73 -13.68 -27.47
CA GLY A 211 5.94 -13.65 -28.28
C GLY A 211 7.21 -13.69 -27.46
N PRO A 212 8.38 -13.70 -28.14
CA PRO A 212 9.66 -13.52 -27.46
C PRO A 212 9.76 -12.10 -26.88
N LEU A 213 10.63 -11.91 -25.90
CA LEU A 213 10.96 -10.55 -25.45
C LEU A 213 11.48 -9.69 -26.61
N PRO A 214 11.04 -8.42 -26.71
CA PRO A 214 11.67 -7.44 -27.57
C PRO A 214 13.15 -7.25 -27.23
N THR A 215 13.91 -6.67 -28.16
CA THR A 215 15.28 -6.24 -27.86
C THR A 215 15.24 -4.91 -27.11
N PHE A 216 15.93 -4.84 -25.96
CA PHE A 216 15.99 -3.63 -25.14
C PHE A 216 17.43 -3.11 -25.03
N VAL A 217 17.58 -1.79 -24.96
CA VAL A 217 18.87 -1.12 -24.73
C VAL A 217 19.35 -1.31 -23.28
N ARG A 218 18.39 -1.38 -22.35
CA ARG A 218 18.60 -1.67 -20.91
C ARG A 218 17.73 -2.85 -20.51
N SER A 219 18.05 -3.52 -19.40
CA SER A 219 17.18 -4.57 -18.87
C SER A 219 15.74 -4.04 -18.71
N PRO A 220 14.71 -4.70 -19.25
CA PRO A 220 13.32 -4.27 -19.09
C PRO A 220 12.82 -4.47 -17.65
N PHE A 221 13.53 -5.26 -16.85
CA PHE A 221 13.16 -5.59 -15.47
C PHE A 221 13.69 -4.60 -14.44
N GLU A 222 14.60 -3.70 -14.83
CA GLU A 222 15.14 -2.66 -13.95
C GLU A 222 14.16 -1.49 -13.82
N ALA A 223 14.15 -0.88 -12.63
CA ALA A 223 13.33 0.30 -12.38
C ALA A 223 13.69 1.43 -13.37
N PRO A 224 12.69 2.09 -13.99
CA PRO A 224 12.95 3.26 -14.80
C PRO A 224 13.39 4.43 -13.90
N PRO A 225 14.10 5.44 -14.45
CA PRO A 225 14.34 6.67 -13.71
C PRO A 225 13.00 7.38 -13.39
N PRO A 226 12.92 8.11 -12.27
CA PRO A 226 11.73 8.90 -11.94
C PRO A 226 11.46 9.99 -12.98
N ASP A 227 10.19 10.31 -13.20
CA ASP A 227 9.77 11.36 -14.14
C ASP A 227 9.76 12.74 -13.44
N GLY A 228 10.88 13.45 -13.51
CA GLY A 228 11.02 14.80 -12.96
C GLY A 228 10.21 15.88 -13.68
N SER A 229 9.61 15.59 -14.84
CA SER A 229 8.89 16.61 -15.63
C SER A 229 7.56 17.06 -15.01
N ARG A 230 7.06 16.29 -14.04
CA ARG A 230 5.76 16.45 -13.39
C ARG A 230 5.77 17.29 -12.12
N VAL A 231 6.92 17.85 -11.76
CA VAL A 231 7.08 18.80 -10.66
C VAL A 231 7.89 20.01 -11.11
N ALA A 232 7.56 21.18 -10.59
CA ALA A 232 8.38 22.38 -10.72
C ALA A 232 8.50 23.07 -9.35
N PHE A 233 9.68 23.61 -9.08
CA PHE A 233 9.98 24.40 -7.89
C PHE A 233 10.25 25.85 -8.29
N ASP A 234 9.57 26.78 -7.63
CA ASP A 234 9.73 28.22 -7.82
C ASP A 234 10.58 28.81 -6.68
N SER A 235 11.87 29.00 -6.95
CA SER A 235 12.83 29.54 -5.98
C SER A 235 12.58 31.01 -5.62
N SER A 236 11.68 31.72 -6.31
CA SER A 236 11.30 33.09 -5.95
C SER A 236 10.27 33.14 -4.81
N LYS A 237 9.59 32.01 -4.53
CA LYS A 237 8.61 31.90 -3.44
C LYS A 237 9.28 31.38 -2.16
N PRO A 238 8.78 31.77 -0.98
CA PRO A 238 9.29 31.21 0.28
C PRO A 238 8.94 29.72 0.38
N ASN A 239 9.88 28.93 0.92
CA ASN A 239 9.65 27.50 1.19
C ASN A 239 8.62 27.28 2.29
N ARG A 240 8.58 28.18 3.30
CA ARG A 240 7.61 28.14 4.39
C ARG A 240 6.22 28.46 3.85
N LEU A 241 5.27 27.58 4.15
CA LEU A 241 3.88 27.72 3.76
C LEU A 241 3.10 28.60 4.76
N GLU A 242 2.03 29.21 4.25
CA GLU A 242 0.94 29.69 5.11
C GLU A 242 0.16 28.49 5.63
N THR A 243 0.03 28.39 6.95
CA THR A 243 -0.59 27.27 7.65
C THR A 243 -1.60 27.76 8.67
N LYS A 244 -2.60 26.92 8.96
CA LYS A 244 -3.47 27.08 10.13
C LYS A 244 -3.85 25.72 10.69
N ALA A 245 -4.19 25.67 11.97
CA ALA A 245 -4.78 24.47 12.56
C ALA A 245 -6.28 24.45 12.31
N SER A 246 -6.83 23.27 12.09
CA SER A 246 -8.25 23.02 12.12
C SER A 246 -8.80 22.92 13.54
N LEU A 247 -10.14 22.88 13.67
CA LEU A 247 -10.81 22.57 14.94
C LEU A 247 -10.44 21.18 15.50
N THR A 248 -10.06 20.24 14.64
CA THR A 248 -9.69 18.87 15.01
C THR A 248 -8.18 18.65 15.11
N GLY A 249 -7.38 19.72 15.02
CA GLY A 249 -5.92 19.69 15.21
C GLY A 249 -5.11 19.63 13.92
N HIS A 250 -5.63 19.06 12.82
CA HIS A 250 -4.93 18.96 11.54
C HIS A 250 -4.34 20.29 11.06
N ILE A 251 -3.17 20.24 10.42
CA ILE A 251 -2.58 21.38 9.71
C ILE A 251 -3.23 21.50 8.33
N LEU A 252 -3.75 22.68 8.03
CA LEU A 252 -4.18 23.05 6.68
C LEU A 252 -3.14 23.94 6.00
N VAL A 253 -2.99 23.71 4.70
CA VAL A 253 -2.18 24.51 3.77
C VAL A 253 -3.07 25.05 2.66
N LYS A 254 -2.65 26.14 2.03
CA LYS A 254 -3.32 26.64 0.82
C LYS A 254 -2.79 25.94 -0.43
N ALA A 255 -3.71 25.59 -1.33
CA ALA A 255 -3.36 25.12 -2.66
C ALA A 255 -4.30 25.71 -3.73
N LYS A 256 -3.78 25.84 -4.96
CA LYS A 256 -4.57 26.21 -6.15
C LYS A 256 -4.74 25.00 -7.05
N VAL A 257 -5.98 24.75 -7.45
CA VAL A 257 -6.32 23.73 -8.44
C VAL A 257 -6.51 24.42 -9.79
N ASN A 258 -5.71 24.06 -10.79
CA ASN A 258 -5.78 24.60 -12.14
C ASN A 258 -5.74 26.14 -12.20
N GLY A 259 -4.94 26.77 -11.33
CA GLY A 259 -4.80 28.24 -11.26
C GLY A 259 -5.99 29.00 -10.66
N ASN A 260 -7.01 28.29 -10.16
CA ASN A 260 -8.18 28.90 -9.51
C ASN A 260 -7.83 29.48 -8.11
N GLN A 261 -8.85 30.04 -7.45
CA GLN A 261 -8.72 30.58 -6.09
C GLN A 261 -8.15 29.54 -5.12
N GLU A 262 -7.32 30.03 -4.19
CA GLU A 262 -6.74 29.18 -3.15
C GLU A 262 -7.82 28.59 -2.25
N LYS A 263 -7.69 27.30 -1.97
CA LYS A 263 -8.51 26.56 -1.01
C LYS A 263 -7.63 25.95 0.06
N TRP A 264 -8.22 25.66 1.21
CA TRP A 264 -7.54 25.03 2.33
C TRP A 264 -7.61 23.51 2.19
N PHE A 265 -6.45 22.86 2.25
CA PHE A 265 -6.32 21.41 2.21
C PHE A 265 -5.66 20.92 3.48
N ILE A 266 -6.09 19.77 4.00
CA ILE A 266 -5.35 19.08 5.05
C ILE A 266 -4.09 18.49 4.44
N PHE A 267 -2.96 18.68 5.11
CA PHE A 267 -1.78 17.88 4.82
C PHE A 267 -1.88 16.53 5.54
N ASP A 268 -2.01 15.46 4.77
CA ASP A 268 -2.28 14.11 5.25
C ASP A 268 -1.27 13.12 4.68
N SER A 269 -0.25 12.76 5.45
CA SER A 269 0.71 11.73 5.08
C SER A 269 0.11 10.32 5.06
N GLY A 270 -1.08 10.12 5.63
CA GLY A 270 -1.88 8.89 5.54
C GLY A 270 -2.70 8.78 4.25
N ALA A 271 -2.72 9.81 3.39
CA ALA A 271 -3.40 9.79 2.11
C ALA A 271 -2.49 9.33 0.96
N GLY A 272 -2.75 8.14 0.41
CA GLY A 272 -1.99 7.52 -0.69
C GLY A 272 -2.23 8.15 -2.07
N ILE A 273 -3.14 9.12 -2.12
CA ILE A 273 -3.50 9.93 -3.28
C ILE A 273 -4.17 11.23 -2.80
N THR A 274 -4.02 12.32 -3.53
CA THR A 274 -4.71 13.59 -3.29
C THR A 274 -6.21 13.38 -3.38
N VAL A 275 -6.93 13.84 -2.37
CA VAL A 275 -8.39 13.78 -2.32
C VAL A 275 -8.94 15.17 -2.57
N LEU A 276 -9.91 15.29 -3.47
CA LEU A 276 -10.61 16.54 -3.76
C LEU A 276 -12.03 16.46 -3.19
N ASP A 277 -12.45 17.50 -2.47
CA ASP A 277 -13.84 17.61 -2.04
C ASP A 277 -14.76 17.70 -3.26
N LYS A 278 -15.85 16.94 -3.22
CA LYS A 278 -16.85 16.89 -4.29
C LYS A 278 -17.37 18.27 -4.68
N LYS A 279 -17.64 19.17 -3.71
CA LYS A 279 -18.18 20.50 -4.03
C LYS A 279 -17.16 21.34 -4.79
N LEU A 280 -15.88 21.24 -4.43
CA LEU A 280 -14.81 21.92 -5.16
C LEU A 280 -14.70 21.36 -6.59
N ALA A 281 -14.68 20.02 -6.73
CA ALA A 281 -14.60 19.36 -8.03
C ALA A 281 -15.73 19.78 -8.97
N ASP A 282 -16.97 19.78 -8.47
CA ASP A 282 -18.17 20.16 -9.22
C ASP A 282 -18.16 21.67 -9.54
N SER A 283 -17.73 22.54 -8.60
CA SER A 283 -17.65 23.99 -8.83
C SER A 283 -16.64 24.39 -9.90
N LEU A 284 -15.57 23.60 -10.06
CA LEU A 284 -14.53 23.79 -11.07
C LEU A 284 -14.87 23.08 -12.40
N GLY A 285 -16.00 22.37 -12.47
CA GLY A 285 -16.42 21.64 -13.68
C GLY A 285 -15.44 20.54 -14.11
N LEU A 286 -14.71 19.93 -13.16
CA LEU A 286 -13.70 18.93 -13.47
C LEU A 286 -14.37 17.65 -14.01
N PRO A 287 -13.88 17.05 -15.10
CA PRO A 287 -14.43 15.77 -15.57
C PRO A 287 -14.09 14.65 -14.59
N SER A 288 -14.92 13.60 -14.52
CA SER A 288 -14.61 12.36 -13.81
C SER A 288 -14.28 11.22 -14.79
N PHE A 289 -13.52 10.24 -14.33
CA PHE A 289 -13.28 8.99 -15.04
C PHE A 289 -12.79 7.91 -14.07
N GLY A 290 -13.03 6.64 -14.38
CA GLY A 290 -12.58 5.51 -13.56
C GLY A 290 -13.05 5.59 -12.10
N GLU A 291 -12.71 4.58 -11.31
CA GLU A 291 -13.02 4.54 -9.88
C GLU A 291 -11.93 3.79 -9.12
N LEU A 292 -11.43 4.38 -8.03
CA LEU A 292 -10.51 3.75 -7.09
C LEU A 292 -11.30 3.24 -5.88
N PRO A 293 -11.13 1.99 -5.44
CA PRO A 293 -11.63 1.54 -4.15
C PRO A 293 -10.74 2.13 -3.04
N VAL A 294 -11.34 2.91 -2.15
CA VAL A 294 -10.67 3.55 -1.01
C VAL A 294 -11.15 2.90 0.28
N LEU A 295 -10.24 2.30 1.03
CA LEU A 295 -10.51 1.72 2.34
C LEU A 295 -10.25 2.76 3.44
N GLY A 296 -11.28 3.05 4.23
CA GLY A 296 -11.21 3.91 5.41
C GLY A 296 -11.53 3.18 6.71
N VAL A 297 -11.56 3.94 7.81
CA VAL A 297 -11.93 3.49 9.17
C VAL A 297 -13.28 2.78 9.25
N GLY A 298 -14.30 3.22 8.51
CA GLY A 298 -15.62 2.57 8.51
C GLY A 298 -16.00 1.94 7.18
N GLY A 299 -15.01 1.50 6.41
CA GLY A 299 -15.21 0.61 5.27
C GLY A 299 -14.80 1.19 3.93
N LEU A 300 -15.26 0.53 2.88
CA LEU A 300 -14.84 0.77 1.51
C LEU A 300 -15.76 1.73 0.77
N VAL A 301 -15.18 2.71 0.08
CA VAL A 301 -15.90 3.65 -0.80
C VAL A 301 -15.25 3.67 -2.17
N LYS A 302 -16.05 3.72 -3.25
CA LYS A 302 -15.53 3.94 -4.60
C LYS A 302 -15.43 5.43 -4.89
N ALA A 303 -14.25 5.89 -5.28
CA ALA A 303 -13.95 7.30 -5.50
C ALA A 303 -13.52 7.52 -6.95
N PRO A 304 -14.25 8.34 -7.74
CA PRO A 304 -13.88 8.59 -9.12
C PRO A 304 -12.66 9.50 -9.23
N PHE A 305 -11.86 9.33 -10.27
CA PHE A 305 -10.71 10.22 -10.50
C PHE A 305 -11.15 11.56 -11.10
N ARG A 306 -10.48 12.64 -10.69
CA ARG A 306 -10.58 14.00 -11.24
C ARG A 306 -9.20 14.43 -11.75
N PRO A 307 -9.03 14.70 -13.05
CA PRO A 307 -7.75 15.15 -13.59
C PRO A 307 -7.52 16.64 -13.32
N LEU A 308 -6.35 16.94 -12.78
CA LEU A 308 -5.86 18.27 -12.46
C LEU A 308 -4.63 18.58 -13.33
N PRO A 309 -4.77 19.41 -14.38
CA PRO A 309 -3.62 19.98 -15.09
C PRO A 309 -2.54 20.54 -14.17
N SER A 310 -2.91 21.25 -13.10
CA SER A 310 -1.98 21.73 -12.08
C SER A 310 -2.55 21.71 -10.66
N LEU A 311 -1.67 21.43 -9.70
CA LEU A 311 -1.89 21.62 -8.27
C LEU A 311 -0.69 22.40 -7.70
N GLU A 312 -0.91 23.64 -7.28
CA GLU A 312 0.13 24.54 -6.77
C GLU A 312 0.03 24.64 -5.24
N ILE A 313 1.14 24.41 -4.55
CA ILE A 313 1.25 24.47 -3.08
C ILE A 313 2.55 25.21 -2.73
N GLY A 314 2.43 26.48 -2.33
CA GLY A 314 3.60 27.33 -2.06
C GLY A 314 4.56 27.41 -3.26
N PRO A 315 5.84 26.99 -3.12
CA PRO A 315 6.82 27.00 -4.20
C PRO A 315 6.68 25.80 -5.15
N VAL A 316 5.85 24.80 -4.84
CA VAL A 316 5.75 23.55 -5.60
C VAL A 316 4.55 23.58 -6.55
N THR A 317 4.77 23.20 -7.80
CA THR A 317 3.69 22.94 -8.78
C THR A 317 3.77 21.50 -9.23
N LEU A 318 2.72 20.73 -8.94
CA LEU A 318 2.52 19.39 -9.49
C LEU A 318 1.73 19.49 -10.79
N LYS A 319 2.13 18.74 -11.82
CA LYS A 319 1.51 18.76 -13.15
C LYS A 319 0.84 17.42 -13.45
N ASN A 320 -0.32 17.47 -14.09
CA ASN A 320 -1.08 16.29 -14.52
C ASN A 320 -1.35 15.31 -13.35
N VAL A 321 -1.92 15.83 -12.27
CA VAL A 321 -2.30 15.04 -11.10
C VAL A 321 -3.68 14.43 -11.33
N PHE A 322 -3.85 13.17 -10.98
CA PHE A 322 -5.17 12.57 -10.80
C PHE A 322 -5.49 12.55 -9.30
N ALA A 323 -6.45 13.37 -8.88
CA ALA A 323 -7.02 13.31 -7.54
C ALA A 323 -8.21 12.35 -7.52
N VAL A 324 -8.60 11.87 -6.36
CA VAL A 324 -9.86 11.14 -6.17
C VAL A 324 -10.91 12.04 -5.54
N GLU A 325 -12.15 11.98 -6.02
CA GLU A 325 -13.26 12.71 -5.42
C GLU A 325 -13.86 11.95 -4.25
N MET A 326 -14.08 12.66 -3.15
CA MET A 326 -14.86 12.16 -2.02
C MET A 326 -15.85 13.23 -1.56
N ASP A 327 -17.02 12.80 -1.07
CA ASP A 327 -17.93 13.70 -0.36
C ASP A 327 -17.40 13.92 1.06
N LEU A 328 -16.77 15.08 1.27
CA LEU A 328 -16.21 15.47 2.55
C LEU A 328 -17.16 16.42 3.29
N GLY A 329 -18.48 16.36 3.05
CA GLY A 329 -19.47 17.29 3.61
C GLY A 329 -19.43 17.46 5.14
N LEU A 330 -19.16 16.40 5.89
CA LEU A 330 -18.95 16.46 7.35
C LEU A 330 -17.68 17.27 7.70
N PHE A 331 -16.61 17.10 6.93
CA PHE A 331 -15.37 17.86 7.08
C PHE A 331 -15.54 19.32 6.64
N GLY A 332 -16.31 19.62 5.58
CA GLY A 332 -16.64 20.99 5.19
C GLY A 332 -17.38 21.77 6.28
N THR A 333 -18.16 21.08 7.12
CA THR A 333 -18.83 21.68 8.29
C THR A 333 -17.82 22.03 9.40
N VAL A 334 -16.74 21.26 9.51
CA VAL A 334 -15.69 21.41 10.54
C VAL A 334 -14.57 22.37 10.10
N PHE A 335 -14.22 22.39 8.81
CA PHE A 335 -13.09 23.14 8.26
C PHE A 335 -13.47 24.43 7.52
N GLY A 336 -14.77 24.64 7.29
CA GLY A 336 -15.33 25.84 6.68
C GLY A 336 -15.54 25.75 5.17
N PRO A 337 -16.14 26.79 4.56
CA PRO A 337 -16.58 26.78 3.15
C PRO A 337 -15.45 26.78 2.13
N ASP A 338 -14.21 27.07 2.55
CA ASP A 338 -13.02 27.09 1.70
C ASP A 338 -12.20 25.80 1.74
N PHE A 339 -12.75 24.72 2.31
CA PHE A 339 -12.09 23.43 2.34
C PHE A 339 -12.07 22.79 0.94
N GLY A 340 -10.89 22.37 0.49
CA GLY A 340 -10.65 21.80 -0.83
C GLY A 340 -10.39 20.30 -0.85
N GLY A 341 -9.94 19.70 0.26
CA GLY A 341 -9.65 18.27 0.36
C GLY A 341 -8.38 17.94 1.13
N LEU A 342 -7.68 16.87 0.72
CA LEU A 342 -6.47 16.36 1.36
C LEU A 342 -5.31 16.26 0.37
N ILE A 343 -4.11 16.62 0.81
CA ILE A 343 -2.87 16.51 0.04
C ILE A 343 -1.92 15.57 0.79
N GLY A 344 -1.50 14.50 0.13
CA GLY A 344 -0.62 13.48 0.71
C GLY A 344 0.47 13.03 -0.25
N TYR A 345 0.44 11.77 -0.64
CA TYR A 345 1.48 11.10 -1.41
C TYR A 345 1.94 11.86 -2.67
N ASP A 346 1.03 12.46 -3.45
CA ASP A 346 1.41 13.13 -4.70
C ASP A 346 2.42 14.27 -4.49
N LEU A 347 2.32 14.96 -3.36
CA LEU A 347 3.29 15.98 -2.94
C LEU A 347 4.53 15.32 -2.33
N LEU A 348 4.33 14.40 -1.38
CA LEU A 348 5.40 13.76 -0.63
C LEU A 348 6.39 13.02 -1.53
N ALA A 349 5.90 12.36 -2.57
CA ALA A 349 6.72 11.64 -3.55
C ALA A 349 7.64 12.54 -4.40
N ARG A 350 7.51 13.88 -4.31
CA ARG A 350 8.20 14.84 -5.18
C ARG A 350 8.96 15.93 -4.45
N ALA A 351 8.66 16.20 -3.20
CA ALA A 351 9.26 17.28 -2.42
C ALA A 351 9.77 16.77 -1.08
N VAL A 352 10.80 17.44 -0.55
CA VAL A 352 11.14 17.30 0.87
C VAL A 352 10.17 18.18 1.66
N VAL A 353 9.52 17.56 2.65
CA VAL A 353 8.53 18.23 3.50
C VAL A 353 9.07 18.31 4.92
N GLU A 354 9.29 19.52 5.40
CA GLU A 354 9.45 19.77 6.83
C GLU A 354 8.08 20.03 7.45
N PHE A 355 7.77 19.32 8.53
CA PHE A 355 6.48 19.34 9.20
C PHE A 355 6.67 19.39 10.72
N ASP A 356 6.12 20.40 11.37
CA ASP A 356 6.12 20.52 12.83
C ASP A 356 4.69 20.87 13.27
N HIS A 357 4.02 19.84 13.80
CA HIS A 357 2.61 19.92 14.16
C HIS A 357 2.37 20.92 15.29
N ALA A 358 3.20 20.86 16.34
CA ALA A 358 3.08 21.69 17.53
C ALA A 358 3.20 23.18 17.22
N ASN A 359 4.16 23.54 16.35
CA ASN A 359 4.38 24.93 15.93
C ASN A 359 3.57 25.32 14.68
N ARG A 360 2.70 24.43 14.17
CA ARG A 360 1.90 24.63 12.96
C ARG A 360 2.75 24.99 11.75
N PHE A 361 3.96 24.44 11.65
CA PHE A 361 4.91 24.81 10.62
C PHE A 361 4.96 23.74 9.53
N MET A 362 5.00 24.21 8.28
CA MET A 362 5.26 23.36 7.14
C MET A 362 6.09 24.12 6.10
N ALA A 363 7.06 23.43 5.50
CA ALA A 363 7.88 23.98 4.42
C ALA A 363 8.20 22.92 3.38
N LEU A 364 8.30 23.36 2.12
CA LEU A 364 8.54 22.51 0.96
C LEU A 364 9.86 22.87 0.30
N TYR A 365 10.63 21.85 -0.07
CA TYR A 365 11.94 22.02 -0.67
C TYR A 365 12.15 21.09 -1.86
N ASP A 366 12.97 21.54 -2.80
CA ASP A 366 13.50 20.69 -3.88
C ASP A 366 14.44 19.63 -3.28
N PRO A 367 14.15 18.32 -3.47
CA PRO A 367 14.97 17.25 -2.94
C PRO A 367 16.44 17.30 -3.41
N SER A 368 16.70 17.82 -4.60
CA SER A 368 18.05 17.87 -5.19
C SER A 368 18.97 18.89 -4.51
N THR A 369 18.40 19.87 -3.80
CA THR A 369 19.15 20.95 -3.14
C THR A 369 19.00 20.96 -1.62
N TYR A 370 18.03 20.23 -1.07
CA TYR A 370 17.78 20.19 0.36
C TYR A 370 18.95 19.61 1.14
N LYS A 371 19.26 20.23 2.27
CA LYS A 371 20.25 19.75 3.24
C LYS A 371 19.61 19.72 4.62
N LEU A 372 19.61 18.54 5.24
CA LEU A 372 19.14 18.38 6.61
C LEU A 372 20.00 19.22 7.56
N THR A 373 19.36 20.05 8.37
CA THR A 373 20.01 20.82 9.42
C THR A 373 19.61 20.26 10.79
N GLY A 374 20.57 19.68 11.50
CA GLY A 374 20.33 19.00 12.77
C GLY A 374 19.75 17.59 12.59
N GLY A 375 20.00 16.71 13.57
CA GLY A 375 19.54 15.32 13.53
C GLY A 375 20.24 14.45 12.47
N ASN A 376 19.69 13.27 12.25
CA ASN A 376 20.21 12.27 11.31
C ASN A 376 19.06 11.70 10.47
N TRP A 377 19.39 11.28 9.25
CA TRP A 377 18.48 10.51 8.41
C TRP A 377 18.31 9.09 8.95
N LEU A 378 17.07 8.62 8.91
CA LEU A 378 16.65 7.25 9.17
C LEU A 378 15.99 6.67 7.92
N PRO A 379 16.00 5.35 7.74
CA PRO A 379 15.25 4.71 6.66
C PRO A 379 13.76 5.05 6.76
N LEU A 380 13.16 5.39 5.62
CA LEU A 380 11.72 5.51 5.47
C LEU A 380 11.24 4.40 4.54
N HIS A 381 10.36 3.55 5.05
CA HIS A 381 9.68 2.54 4.25
C HIS A 381 8.40 3.14 3.65
N LEU A 382 7.96 2.60 2.52
CA LEU A 382 6.71 3.00 1.88
C LEU A 382 5.78 1.80 1.71
N GLY A 383 4.72 1.73 2.52
CA GLY A 383 3.68 0.71 2.43
C GLY A 383 2.40 1.30 1.88
N SER A 384 1.92 0.80 0.73
CA SER A 384 0.74 1.36 0.04
C SER A 384 0.86 2.87 -0.19
N ARG A 385 2.10 3.33 -0.50
CA ARG A 385 2.49 4.74 -0.68
C ARG A 385 2.57 5.60 0.59
N LEU A 386 2.32 5.02 1.76
CA LEU A 386 2.29 5.74 3.04
C LEU A 386 3.61 5.57 3.80
N PRO A 387 4.00 6.56 4.62
CA PRO A 387 5.29 6.56 5.29
C PRO A 387 5.25 5.59 6.46
N VAL A 388 6.21 4.67 6.47
CA VAL A 388 6.34 3.65 7.51
C VAL A 388 7.73 3.76 8.13
N VAL A 389 7.74 3.81 9.46
CA VAL A 389 8.97 3.88 10.26
C VAL A 389 8.97 2.76 11.28
N GLU A 390 10.16 2.37 11.68
CA GLU A 390 10.33 1.41 12.75
C GLU A 390 10.28 2.08 14.12
N ALA A 391 9.62 1.44 15.08
CA ALA A 391 9.59 1.87 16.48
C ALA A 391 9.80 0.69 17.44
N LYS A 392 10.14 1.01 18.69
CA LYS A 392 10.27 0.04 19.79
C LYS A 392 9.26 0.34 20.89
N PHE A 393 8.77 -0.70 21.56
CA PHE A 393 7.84 -0.56 22.69
C PHE A 393 7.89 -1.82 23.55
N GLU A 394 8.00 -1.67 24.87
CA GLU A 394 7.90 -2.79 25.84
C GLU A 394 8.78 -4.03 25.47
N GLY A 395 9.97 -3.81 24.91
CA GLY A 395 10.90 -4.86 24.50
C GLY A 395 10.72 -5.39 23.07
N ASN A 396 9.70 -4.92 22.37
CA ASN A 396 9.39 -5.28 20.98
C ASN A 396 9.88 -4.20 20.00
N ARG A 397 10.02 -4.59 18.72
CA ARG A 397 10.41 -3.73 17.60
C ARG A 397 9.53 -4.10 16.40
N ASP A 398 8.84 -3.12 15.82
CA ASP A 398 7.94 -3.35 14.68
C ASP A 398 7.71 -2.05 13.87
N LEU A 399 6.99 -2.17 12.75
CA LEU A 399 6.72 -1.10 11.81
C LEU A 399 5.43 -0.33 12.14
N PHE A 400 5.48 0.99 12.02
CA PHE A 400 4.36 1.89 12.25
C PHE A 400 4.21 2.90 11.12
N ARG A 401 2.97 3.15 10.71
CA ARG A 401 2.64 4.22 9.76
C ARG A 401 2.72 5.60 10.43
N LEU A 402 3.20 6.62 9.73
CA LEU A 402 3.06 8.01 10.16
C LEU A 402 1.86 8.65 9.46
N ASP A 403 0.95 9.21 10.24
CA ASP A 403 -0.33 9.70 9.75
C ASP A 403 -0.62 11.12 10.27
N THR A 404 -0.27 12.14 9.49
CA THR A 404 -0.58 13.53 9.84
C THR A 404 -2.07 13.88 9.69
N GLY A 405 -2.88 12.99 9.10
CA GLY A 405 -4.33 13.05 9.02
C GLY A 405 -5.04 12.44 10.22
N ALA A 406 -4.31 11.85 11.17
CA ALA A 406 -4.89 11.24 12.36
C ALA A 406 -4.54 12.05 13.63
N PRO A 407 -5.53 12.59 14.38
CA PRO A 407 -5.27 13.45 15.54
C PRO A 407 -4.89 12.66 16.82
N ASN A 408 -4.77 11.34 16.72
CA ASN A 408 -4.48 10.43 17.82
C ASN A 408 -2.98 10.37 18.15
N ASN A 409 -2.65 9.65 19.23
CA ASN A 409 -1.27 9.37 19.62
C ASN A 409 -0.78 8.11 18.86
N VAL A 410 -0.52 7.01 19.56
CA VAL A 410 -0.24 5.71 18.93
C VAL A 410 -1.50 4.87 18.91
N THR A 411 -1.82 4.26 17.77
CA THR A 411 -2.89 3.26 17.63
C THR A 411 -2.31 1.94 17.16
N PHE A 412 -2.49 0.88 17.94
CA PHE A 412 -2.09 -0.48 17.56
C PHE A 412 -3.18 -1.17 16.75
N HIS A 413 -2.76 -1.85 15.69
CA HIS A 413 -3.60 -2.68 14.84
C HIS A 413 -3.96 -3.99 15.52
N SER A 414 -5.12 -4.54 15.20
CA SER A 414 -5.65 -5.73 15.86
C SER A 414 -4.70 -6.95 15.80
N PRO A 415 -3.98 -7.24 14.69
CA PRO A 415 -3.06 -8.37 14.64
C PRO A 415 -1.86 -8.18 15.58
N ALA A 416 -1.41 -6.92 15.77
CA ALA A 416 -0.31 -6.60 16.66
C ALA A 416 -0.73 -6.64 18.14
N VAL A 417 -1.96 -6.21 18.44
CA VAL A 417 -2.57 -6.35 19.78
C VAL A 417 -2.56 -7.82 20.22
N GLU A 418 -2.93 -8.73 19.32
CA GLU A 418 -2.89 -10.17 19.59
C GLU A 418 -1.46 -10.71 19.67
N LYS A 419 -0.63 -10.43 18.65
CA LYS A 419 0.77 -10.89 18.54
C LYS A 419 1.59 -10.57 19.79
N TYR A 420 1.44 -9.36 20.32
CA TYR A 420 2.20 -8.86 21.48
C TYR A 420 1.41 -8.91 22.79
N ARG A 421 0.20 -9.49 22.78
CA ARG A 421 -0.67 -9.63 23.96
C ARG A 421 -0.87 -8.31 24.71
N LEU A 422 -1.06 -7.23 23.96
CA LEU A 422 -1.01 -5.87 24.51
C LEU A 422 -2.13 -5.56 25.51
N LEU A 423 -3.19 -6.37 25.58
CA LEU A 423 -4.27 -6.20 26.56
C LEU A 423 -4.07 -7.02 27.84
N GLU A 424 -3.16 -7.99 27.87
CA GLU A 424 -2.95 -8.85 29.03
C GLU A 424 -2.38 -8.05 30.21
N ASN A 425 -3.00 -8.19 31.38
CA ASN A 425 -2.61 -7.49 32.62
C ASN A 425 -2.55 -5.96 32.51
N ARG A 426 -3.23 -5.37 31.51
CA ARG A 426 -3.27 -3.93 31.31
C ARG A 426 -4.61 -3.34 31.74
N SER A 427 -4.55 -2.28 32.55
CA SER A 427 -5.72 -1.44 32.83
C SER A 427 -6.13 -0.69 31.55
N THR A 428 -7.36 -0.88 31.11
CA THR A 428 -7.90 -0.25 29.90
C THR A 428 -9.20 0.48 30.17
N SER A 429 -9.46 1.54 29.41
CA SER A 429 -10.78 2.19 29.32
C SER A 429 -11.36 2.04 27.92
N ASP A 430 -12.68 2.05 27.81
CA ASP A 430 -13.34 2.12 26.50
C ASP A 430 -13.12 3.49 25.86
N THR A 431 -12.94 3.51 24.55
CA THR A 431 -12.80 4.74 23.75
C THR A 431 -13.42 4.55 22.37
N MET A 432 -13.50 5.62 21.59
CA MET A 432 -13.99 5.60 20.21
C MET A 432 -12.89 6.09 19.27
N MET A 433 -12.84 5.52 18.06
CA MET A 433 -12.01 5.99 16.96
C MET A 433 -12.90 6.40 15.79
N ALA A 434 -12.56 7.47 15.09
CA ALA A 434 -13.33 7.99 13.96
C ALA A 434 -12.43 8.19 12.73
N GLY A 435 -12.99 8.02 11.53
CA GLY A 435 -12.31 8.35 10.27
C GLY A 435 -13.22 8.13 9.06
N VAL A 436 -12.62 8.00 7.87
CA VAL A 436 -13.36 7.78 6.60
C VAL A 436 -14.24 6.53 6.73
N GLY A 437 -15.55 6.68 6.59
CA GLY A 437 -16.52 5.58 6.65
C GLY A 437 -17.21 5.36 8.00
N GLY A 438 -16.77 5.96 9.12
CA GLY A 438 -17.51 5.86 10.39
C GLY A 438 -16.68 5.90 11.68
N VAL A 439 -17.30 5.43 12.77
CA VAL A 439 -16.73 5.40 14.13
C VAL A 439 -16.75 3.96 14.67
N VAL A 440 -15.66 3.52 15.28
CA VAL A 440 -15.50 2.18 15.85
C VAL A 440 -15.15 2.24 17.35
N ARG A 441 -15.61 1.26 18.13
CA ARG A 441 -15.26 1.12 19.57
C ARG A 441 -13.87 0.52 19.70
N ALA A 442 -13.04 1.12 20.55
CA ALA A 442 -11.66 0.68 20.79
C ALA A 442 -11.35 0.69 22.30
N LYS A 443 -10.16 0.22 22.67
CA LYS A 443 -9.64 0.34 24.03
C LYS A 443 -8.49 1.32 24.10
N ALA A 444 -8.35 2.03 25.20
CA ALA A 444 -7.18 2.86 25.50
C ALA A 444 -6.46 2.34 26.74
N GLY A 445 -5.14 2.45 26.77
CA GLY A 445 -4.30 2.08 27.92
C GLY A 445 -2.95 2.79 27.85
N LYS A 446 -2.05 2.53 28.81
CA LYS A 446 -0.69 3.09 28.83
C LYS A 446 0.34 2.03 28.54
N LEU A 447 1.34 2.33 27.69
CA LEU A 447 2.57 1.54 27.55
C LEU A 447 3.56 1.88 28.66
N GLU A 448 4.48 0.96 28.96
CA GLU A 448 5.70 1.29 29.74
C GLU A 448 6.52 2.35 29.00
N TYR A 449 6.83 2.10 27.72
CA TYR A 449 7.53 3.04 26.87
C TYR A 449 7.23 2.83 25.39
N PHE A 450 7.47 3.89 24.61
CA PHE A 450 7.48 3.87 23.15
C PHE A 450 8.67 4.69 22.63
N GLU A 451 9.43 4.16 21.67
CA GLU A 451 10.63 4.79 21.12
C GLU A 451 10.58 4.83 19.59
N VAL A 452 10.79 6.00 19.01
CA VAL A 452 10.96 6.19 17.56
C VAL A 452 11.94 7.33 17.32
N GLY A 453 12.69 7.26 16.21
CA GLY A 453 13.63 8.32 15.88
C GLY A 453 14.74 8.53 16.92
N GLY A 454 15.06 7.49 17.71
CA GLY A 454 15.99 7.57 18.84
C GLY A 454 15.45 8.28 20.07
N ARG A 455 14.15 8.60 20.12
CA ARG A 455 13.51 9.22 21.30
C ARG A 455 12.55 8.27 21.97
N ARG A 456 12.79 8.04 23.26
CA ARG A 456 11.95 7.23 24.12
C ARG A 456 10.97 8.12 24.90
N ILE A 457 9.71 7.69 24.94
CA ILE A 457 8.61 8.32 25.66
C ILE A 457 8.13 7.30 26.68
N GLU A 458 8.18 7.66 27.96
CA GLU A 458 7.69 6.83 29.06
C GLU A 458 6.19 7.01 29.25
N GLY A 459 5.47 5.91 29.56
CA GLY A 459 4.07 5.96 29.96
C GLY A 459 3.05 6.48 28.92
N PRO A 460 3.26 6.41 27.58
CA PRO A 460 2.33 7.05 26.65
C PRO A 460 0.97 6.36 26.67
N THR A 461 -0.11 7.15 26.63
CA THR A 461 -1.46 6.63 26.38
C THR A 461 -1.59 6.25 24.91
N VAL A 462 -2.02 5.02 24.65
CA VAL A 462 -2.18 4.44 23.31
C VAL A 462 -3.59 3.86 23.15
N THR A 463 -4.00 3.69 21.90
CA THR A 463 -5.27 3.06 21.53
C THR A 463 -5.00 1.68 20.93
N PHE A 464 -5.86 0.72 21.24
CA PHE A 464 -5.84 -0.65 20.71
C PHE A 464 -7.11 -0.84 19.88
N ALA A 465 -6.93 -0.99 18.56
CA ALA A 465 -8.02 -1.20 17.63
C ALA A 465 -8.66 -2.59 17.86
N PRO A 466 -9.99 -2.72 17.72
CA PRO A 466 -10.64 -4.02 17.72
C PRO A 466 -10.30 -4.77 16.43
N ALA A 467 -10.46 -6.10 16.45
CA ALA A 467 -10.48 -6.87 15.20
C ALA A 467 -11.79 -6.60 14.44
N GLY A 468 -11.71 -6.50 13.11
CA GLY A 468 -12.89 -6.51 12.23
C GLY A 468 -12.69 -5.70 10.96
N ASN A 469 -12.68 -6.40 9.81
CA ASN A 469 -12.37 -5.95 8.44
C ASN A 469 -12.29 -4.42 8.24
N SER A 470 -11.21 -3.81 8.70
CA SER A 470 -10.98 -2.37 8.67
C SER A 470 -9.53 -2.05 8.33
N ALA A 471 -9.23 -0.77 8.11
CA ALA A 471 -7.86 -0.28 7.92
C ALA A 471 -6.90 -0.60 9.10
N PHE A 472 -7.40 -1.10 10.23
CA PHE A 472 -6.61 -1.48 11.40
C PHE A 472 -6.39 -3.00 11.53
N ASP A 473 -6.78 -3.79 10.52
CA ASP A 473 -6.47 -5.23 10.43
C ASP A 473 -5.29 -5.51 9.48
N ASP A 474 -4.30 -4.61 9.50
CA ASP A 474 -3.08 -4.73 8.69
C ASP A 474 -2.08 -5.69 9.36
N PRO A 475 -1.72 -6.83 8.75
CA PRO A 475 -0.78 -7.79 9.33
C PRO A 475 0.68 -7.40 9.13
N TYR A 476 0.99 -6.37 8.35
CA TYR A 476 2.35 -5.87 8.10
C TYR A 476 2.78 -4.80 9.08
N LEU A 477 1.83 -4.06 9.63
CA LEU A 477 2.08 -2.91 10.49
C LEU A 477 1.57 -3.16 11.91
N ALA A 478 2.37 -2.79 12.90
CA ALA A 478 1.94 -2.83 14.29
C ALA A 478 0.92 -1.74 14.63
N GLY A 479 0.93 -0.62 13.89
CA GLY A 479 0.03 0.49 14.17
C GLY A 479 0.31 1.77 13.38
N ASN A 480 -0.35 2.84 13.82
CA ASN A 480 -0.21 4.21 13.30
C ASN A 480 0.25 5.18 14.38
N LEU A 481 1.04 6.19 13.98
CA LEU A 481 1.47 7.34 14.78
C LEU A 481 0.80 8.60 14.23
N GLY A 482 -0.14 9.14 15.00
CA GLY A 482 -0.87 10.36 14.67
C GLY A 482 -0.19 11.63 15.14
N THR A 483 -0.81 12.78 14.88
CA THR A 483 -0.22 14.09 15.16
C THR A 483 0.01 14.37 16.64
N ALA A 484 -0.83 13.85 17.54
CA ALA A 484 -0.61 14.00 18.99
C ALA A 484 0.65 13.25 19.46
N PHE A 485 1.10 12.24 18.71
CA PHE A 485 2.43 11.65 18.90
C PHE A 485 3.52 12.58 18.35
N LEU A 486 3.32 13.06 17.11
CA LEU A 486 4.27 13.87 16.36
C LEU A 486 4.52 15.27 16.94
N ASP A 487 3.68 15.77 17.85
CA ASP A 487 3.87 17.04 18.58
C ASP A 487 5.24 17.20 19.27
N ARG A 488 5.96 16.10 19.45
CA ARG A 488 7.31 16.07 20.06
C ARG A 488 8.43 16.29 19.06
N PHE A 489 8.11 16.41 17.77
CA PHE A 489 9.07 16.36 16.69
C PHE A 489 8.77 17.40 15.61
N LYS A 490 9.83 17.95 15.04
CA LYS A 490 9.83 18.43 13.67
C LYS A 490 10.25 17.26 12.80
N VAL A 491 9.35 16.80 11.95
CA VAL A 491 9.55 15.66 11.04
C VAL A 491 9.99 16.18 9.68
N VAL A 492 10.98 15.54 9.08
CA VAL A 492 11.41 15.82 7.70
C VAL A 492 11.17 14.58 6.85
N PHE A 493 10.18 14.64 5.96
CA PHE A 493 9.89 13.58 5.00
C PHE A 493 10.69 13.81 3.71
N ASP A 494 11.44 12.81 3.25
CA ASP A 494 12.17 12.82 1.99
C ASP A 494 11.93 11.49 1.26
N TYR A 495 10.72 11.32 0.71
CA TYR A 495 10.35 10.12 -0.04
C TYR A 495 11.22 9.89 -1.28
N PRO A 496 11.61 10.94 -2.06
CA PRO A 496 12.48 10.74 -3.22
C PRO A 496 13.79 10.02 -2.90
N HIS A 497 14.26 10.12 -1.65
CA HIS A 497 15.45 9.43 -1.16
C HIS A 497 15.14 8.35 -0.09
N GLU A 498 13.87 7.96 0.06
CA GLU A 498 13.40 6.93 1.02
C GLU A 498 13.98 7.12 2.43
N ARG A 499 13.97 8.37 2.92
CA ARG A 499 14.51 8.72 4.24
C ARG A 499 13.65 9.72 5.01
N ILE A 500 13.79 9.71 6.32
CA ILE A 500 13.05 10.56 7.25
C ILE A 500 13.94 11.03 8.39
N ALA A 501 13.69 12.21 8.94
CA ALA A 501 14.37 12.69 10.15
C ALA A 501 13.36 13.15 11.20
N PHE A 502 13.73 12.93 12.47
CA PHE A 502 12.99 13.39 13.64
C PHE A 502 13.86 14.38 14.41
N LEU A 503 13.50 15.66 14.34
CA LEU A 503 14.26 16.78 14.90
C LEU A 503 13.60 17.32 16.17
N ASP A 504 14.40 17.98 17.03
CA ASP A 504 13.88 18.60 18.24
C ASP A 504 13.02 19.78 17.83
N ASN A 505 11.86 19.89 18.46
CA ASN A 505 11.11 21.14 18.38
C ASN A 505 11.94 22.20 19.10
N SER A 506 12.15 23.35 18.46
CA SER A 506 12.86 24.50 19.03
C SER A 506 12.20 25.11 20.29
N SER A 507 11.22 24.42 20.87
CA SER A 507 10.32 24.85 21.93
C SER A 507 10.36 23.95 23.18
N ASN A 508 11.23 22.93 23.24
CA ASN A 508 11.38 22.04 24.40
C ASN A 508 12.75 22.18 25.09
#